data_AF-U2JZ61-F1
#
_entry.id   AF-U2JZ61-F1
#
_cell.length_a   1.000
_cell.length_b   1.000
_cell.length_c   1.000
_cell.angle_alpha   90.00
_cell.angle_beta   90.00
_cell.angle_gamma   90.00
#
_symmetry.space_group_name_H-M   'P 1'
#
loop_
_entity.id
_entity.type
_entity.pdbx_description
1 polymer ?
#
loop_
_entity_poly.entity_id
_entity_poly.type
_entity_poly.pdbx_seq_one_letter_code
_entity_poly.pdbx_strand_id
1 'polypeptide(L)' 'MVQLALAIGKPVQKVFLEPWKGTASYWMDEEKNNHVPKHPIEDYLYEEE' A
#
# COMPACT_ATOMS: atom_id res chain seq x y z
N MET A 1 4.23 27.84 7.74
CA MET A 1 4.34 26.50 8.38
C MET A 1 4.16 25.47 7.28
N VAL A 2 5.06 24.50 7.12
CA VAL A 2 4.98 23.50 6.05
C VAL A 2 4.13 22.32 6.52
N GLN A 3 3.18 21.86 5.69
CA GLN A 3 2.27 20.75 6.03
C GLN A 3 2.85 19.38 5.64
N LEU A 4 3.27 19.22 4.38
CA LEU A 4 3.80 17.98 3.83
C LEU A 4 4.84 18.29 2.75
N ALA A 5 5.67 17.28 2.44
CA ALA A 5 6.56 17.30 1.30
C ALA A 5 6.26 16.09 0.39
N LEU A 6 6.16 16.33 -0.91
CA LEU A 6 5.98 15.29 -1.92
C LEU A 6 7.31 15.01 -2.60
N ALA A 7 7.90 13.84 -2.34
CA ALA A 7 9.11 13.40 -3.01
C ALA A 7 8.79 12.92 -4.43
N ILE A 8 9.53 13.42 -5.42
CA ILE A 8 9.38 13.06 -6.84
C ILE A 8 10.75 12.63 -7.38
N GLY A 9 10.78 11.53 -8.13
CA GLY A 9 11.99 10.99 -8.75
C GLY A 9 11.67 9.79 -9.64
N LYS A 10 12.65 9.33 -10.41
CA LYS A 10 12.50 8.14 -11.25
C LYS A 10 12.35 6.89 -10.36
N PRO A 11 11.28 6.08 -10.50
CA PRO A 11 11.13 4.83 -9.75
C PRO A 11 12.24 3.83 -10.10
N VAL A 12 12.82 3.19 -9.08
CA VAL A 12 13.85 2.15 -9.24
C VAL A 12 13.47 0.82 -8.57
N GLN A 13 12.39 0.79 -7.79
CA GLN A 13 11.84 -0.41 -7.15
C GLN A 13 10.44 -0.69 -7.70
N LYS A 14 10.07 -1.97 -7.78
CA LYS A 14 8.70 -2.38 -8.09
C LYS A 14 7.85 -2.36 -6.81
N VAL A 15 6.56 -2.14 -6.97
CA VAL A 15 5.57 -2.18 -5.89
C VAL A 15 4.45 -3.12 -6.30
N PHE A 16 4.11 -4.05 -5.41
CA PHE A 16 3.03 -5.01 -5.58
C PHE A 16 1.95 -4.77 -4.53
N LEU A 17 0.69 -4.88 -4.95
CA LEU A 17 -0.44 -4.87 -4.04
C LEU A 17 -0.74 -6.31 -3.64
N GLU A 18 -0.74 -6.55 -2.33
CA GLU A 18 -1.03 -7.86 -1.75
C GLU A 18 -2.42 -7.87 -1.13
N PRO A 19 -3.14 -9.01 -1.14
CA PRO A 19 -4.34 -9.16 -0.34
C PRO A 19 -4.04 -8.92 1.15
N TRP A 20 -4.98 -8.30 1.86
CA TRP A 20 -4.90 -8.09 3.30
C TRP A 20 -4.74 -9.41 4.06
N LYS A 21 -3.79 -9.44 5.01
CA LYS A 21 -3.51 -10.61 5.87
C LYS A 21 -3.37 -10.21 7.34
N GLY A 22 -4.31 -9.39 7.83
CA GLY A 22 -4.39 -9.00 9.25
C GLY A 22 -3.43 -7.89 9.68
N THR A 23 -2.66 -7.31 8.74
CA THR A 23 -1.76 -6.19 9.03
C THR A 23 -1.59 -5.28 7.81
N ALA A 24 -1.41 -3.97 8.08
CA ALA A 24 -1.10 -2.95 7.08
C ALA A 24 0.42 -2.78 6.86
N SER A 25 1.25 -3.48 7.63
CA SER A 25 2.70 -3.40 7.51
C SER A 25 3.14 -3.89 6.13
N TYR A 26 3.81 -3.01 5.39
CA TYR A 26 4.48 -3.37 4.14
C TYR A 26 5.78 -4.11 4.44
N TRP A 27 6.27 -4.84 3.46
CA TRP A 27 7.53 -5.57 3.56
C TRP A 27 8.24 -5.60 2.21
N MET A 28 9.53 -5.93 2.27
CA MET A 28 10.39 -6.00 1.09
C MET A 28 10.80 -7.44 0.85
N ASP A 29 10.69 -7.91 -0.39
CA ASP A 29 11.11 -9.25 -0.78
C ASP A 29 12.63 -9.36 -0.94
N GLU A 30 13.11 -10.56 -1.23
CA GLU A 30 14.54 -10.83 -1.45
C GLU A 30 15.09 -10.08 -2.68
N GLU A 31 14.24 -9.74 -3.65
CA GLU A 31 14.58 -8.96 -4.85
C GLU A 31 14.51 -7.45 -4.63
N LYS A 32 14.20 -6.99 -3.41
CA LYS A 32 14.02 -5.59 -3.01
C LYS A 32 12.79 -4.89 -3.63
N ASN A 33 11.79 -5.66 -4.04
CA ASN A 33 10.47 -5.13 -4.39
C ASN A 33 9.63 -4.92 -3.13
N ASN A 34 8.74 -3.93 -3.18
CA ASN A 34 7.90 -3.59 -2.04
C ASN A 34 6.51 -4.23 -2.17
N HIS A 35 6.03 -4.88 -1.11
CA HIS A 35 4.73 -5.53 -1.06
C HIS A 35 3.83 -4.81 -0.05
N VAL A 36 2.66 -4.35 -0.51
CA VAL A 36 1.75 -3.51 0.28
C VAL A 36 0.40 -4.21 0.43
N PRO A 37 0.04 -4.68 1.65
CA PRO A 37 -1.26 -5.25 1.92
C PRO A 37 -2.39 -4.23 1.71
N LYS A 38 -3.47 -4.66 1.07
CA LYS A 38 -4.69 -3.87 0.85
C LYS A 38 -5.94 -4.69 1.13
N HIS A 39 -6.89 -4.04 1.79
CA HIS A 39 -8.24 -4.58 1.92
C HIS A 39 -8.90 -4.67 0.55
N PRO A 40 -9.73 -5.69 0.33
CA PRO A 40 -10.59 -5.74 -0.84
C PRO A 40 -11.66 -4.64 -0.74
N ILE A 41 -12.32 -4.31 -1.85
CA ILE A 41 -13.22 -3.14 -1.92
C ILE A 41 -14.45 -3.30 -1.03
N GLU A 42 -14.88 -4.54 -0.84
CA GLU A 42 -16.05 -4.96 -0.06
C GLU A 42 -15.93 -4.51 1.40
N ASP A 43 -14.72 -4.43 1.94
CA ASP A 43 -14.47 -3.94 3.31
C ASP A 43 -14.79 -2.44 3.48
N TYR A 44 -14.96 -1.71 2.38
CA TYR A 44 -15.27 -0.29 2.36
C TYR A 44 -16.68 0.03 1.86
N LEU A 45 -17.41 -0.99 1.40
CA LEU A 45 -18.80 -0.82 0.99
C LEU A 45 -19.69 -0.90 2.23
N TYR A 46 -20.46 0.15 2.45
CA TYR A 46 -21.53 0.16 3.42
C TYR A 46 -22.86 0.03 2.66
N GLU A 47 -23.67 -0.96 3.01
CA GLU A 47 -25.04 -1.09 2.53
C GLU A 47 -25.98 -0.66 3.68
N GLU A 48 -26.86 0.31 3.40
CA GLU A 48 -27.92 0.72 4.32
C GLU A 48 -29.04 -0.34 4.31
N GLU A 49 -29.50 -0.75 5.50
CA GLU A 49 -30.67 -1.64 5.68
C GLU A 49 -32.01 -0.94 5.41
#